data_AF-M7ZC62-F1
#
_entry.id   AF-M7ZC62-F1
#
_cell.length_a   1.000
_cell.length_b   1.000
_cell.length_c   1.000
_cell.angle_alpha   90.00
_cell.angle_beta   90.00
_cell.angle_gamma   90.00
#
_symmetry.space_group_name_H-M   'P 1'
#
loop_
_entity.id
_entity.type
_entity.pdbx_description
1 polymer ?
#
loop_
_entity_poly.entity_id
_entity_poly.type
_entity_poly.pdbx_seq_one_letter_code
_entity_poly.pdbx_strand_id
1 'polypeptide(L)'
;MPPAYVKGMLYWMNEPRLGQSCEWAIVSFNLAASTFDVVPCPSWFARWSSRNRCRAFVVELEGVLCAVLADPVAEKLDVWKLEHDRWDRAYTIHLEASPGYSLKTCVVVPLAVDPDHGKILLNTVRKIGLYDPVEQTIENLYSLDQVPVASSAHLKFLDMPSTSSGDSLTCSKEESVAEMNRMDSKLITSVPMLYEESLACYSFVRKANCLW
;
A
#
# COMPACT_ATOMS: atom_id res chain seq x y z
N MET A 1 0.32 7.50 -0.79
CA MET A 1 0.66 6.09 -0.44
C MET A 1 1.00 6.03 1.04
N PRO A 2 0.61 4.96 1.76
CA PRO A 2 1.10 4.72 3.11
C PRO A 2 2.64 4.55 3.11
N PRO A 3 3.32 4.78 4.26
CA PRO A 3 4.75 4.51 4.35
C PRO A 3 5.07 3.03 4.20
N ALA A 4 6.25 2.74 3.63
CA ALA A 4 6.90 1.44 3.78
C ALA A 4 7.63 1.39 5.13
N TYR A 5 7.61 0.24 5.80
CA TYR A 5 8.35 0.02 7.04
C TYR A 5 9.47 -1.00 6.81
N VAL A 6 10.70 -0.64 7.16
CA VAL A 6 11.85 -1.57 7.11
C VAL A 6 12.73 -1.35 8.32
N LYS A 7 12.92 -2.37 9.16
CA LYS A 7 13.90 -2.38 10.27
C LYS A 7 13.88 -1.13 11.17
N GLY A 8 12.68 -0.67 11.57
CA GLY A 8 12.54 0.50 12.46
C GLY A 8 12.54 1.85 11.75
N MET A 9 12.55 1.86 10.42
CA MET A 9 12.49 3.06 9.59
C MET A 9 11.18 3.10 8.81
N LEU A 10 10.58 4.28 8.70
CA LEU A 10 9.46 4.54 7.81
C LEU A 10 9.94 5.29 6.58
N TYR A 11 9.38 4.97 5.41
CA TYR A 11 9.77 5.58 4.13
C TYR A 11 8.57 6.05 3.34
N TRP A 12 8.70 7.24 2.75
CA TRP A 12 7.74 7.81 1.81
C TRP A 12 8.48 8.27 0.57
N MET A 13 7.78 8.26 -0.55
CA MET A 13 8.24 8.94 -1.75
C MET A 13 7.57 10.31 -1.82
N ASN A 14 8.32 11.36 -2.18
CA ASN A 14 7.72 12.65 -2.48
C ASN A 14 6.83 12.55 -3.73
N GLU A 15 5.97 13.53 -3.94
CA GLU A 15 5.20 13.69 -5.18
C GLU A 15 5.71 14.93 -5.92
N PRO A 16 6.59 14.78 -6.93
CA PRO A 16 7.19 15.90 -7.65
C PRO A 16 6.16 16.85 -8.26
N ARG A 17 4.96 16.36 -8.60
CA ARG A 17 3.87 17.17 -9.15
C ARG A 17 3.31 18.20 -8.18
N LEU A 18 3.48 17.98 -6.88
CA LEU A 18 2.99 18.87 -5.81
C LEU A 18 4.08 19.84 -5.31
N GLY A 19 5.34 19.63 -5.71
CA GLY A 19 6.49 20.36 -5.20
C GLY A 19 7.12 21.32 -6.22
N GLN A 20 8.17 22.01 -5.78
CA GLN A 20 9.03 22.81 -6.65
C GLN A 20 10.15 21.98 -7.30
N SER A 21 10.39 20.77 -6.80
CA SER A 21 11.40 19.85 -7.33
C SER A 21 10.81 18.95 -8.41
N CYS A 22 11.54 18.79 -9.51
CA CYS A 22 11.24 17.79 -10.53
C CYS A 22 11.91 16.45 -10.22
N GLU A 23 12.52 16.28 -9.04
CA GLU A 23 13.21 15.05 -8.66
C GLU A 23 12.40 14.24 -7.65
N TRP A 24 12.33 12.94 -7.89
CA TRP A 24 11.84 11.99 -6.92
C TRP A 24 12.87 11.88 -5.79
N ALA A 25 12.39 11.87 -4.55
CA ALA A 25 13.17 11.69 -3.34
C ALA A 25 12.44 10.74 -2.41
N ILE A 26 13.20 9.88 -1.73
CA ILE A 26 12.68 9.02 -0.69
C ILE A 26 12.99 9.70 0.64
N VAL A 27 11.94 10.06 1.38
CA VAL A 27 12.06 10.57 2.75
C VAL A 27 12.03 9.37 3.69
N SER A 28 12.97 9.32 4.61
CA SER A 28 13.02 8.31 5.66
C SER A 28 12.81 8.96 7.03
N PHE A 29 12.21 8.21 7.95
CA PHE A 29 12.07 8.59 9.34
C PHE A 29 12.54 7.45 10.24
N ASN A 30 13.53 7.72 11.08
CA ASN A 30 14.03 6.77 12.06
C ASN A 30 13.16 6.81 13.32
N LEU A 31 12.50 5.71 13.65
CA LEU A 31 11.62 5.65 14.82
C LEU A 31 12.38 5.76 16.15
N ALA A 32 13.60 5.22 16.22
CA ALA A 32 14.41 5.23 17.44
C ALA A 32 15.05 6.60 17.70
N ALA A 33 15.59 7.22 16.65
CA ALA A 33 16.25 8.53 16.74
C ALA A 33 15.28 9.71 16.58
N SER A 34 14.06 9.49 16.10
CA SER A 34 13.08 10.53 15.75
C SER A 34 13.64 11.57 14.76
N THR A 35 14.44 11.13 13.79
CA THR A 35 15.06 12.00 12.78
C THR A 35 14.61 11.66 11.37
N PHE A 36 14.60 12.67 10.50
CA PHE A 36 14.33 12.51 9.08
C PHE A 36 15.64 12.48 8.28
N ASP A 37 15.77 11.48 7.41
CA ASP A 37 16.78 11.23 6.37
C ASP A 37 16.23 11.49 4.94
N VAL A 38 17.06 11.77 3.92
CA VAL A 38 16.70 11.60 2.50
C VAL A 38 17.55 10.50 1.87
N VAL A 39 16.88 9.45 1.40
CA VAL A 39 17.52 8.36 0.65
C VAL A 39 17.51 8.71 -0.84
N PRO A 40 18.65 8.61 -1.55
CA PRO A 40 18.70 8.86 -2.98
C PRO A 40 17.84 7.85 -3.73
N CYS A 41 17.11 8.30 -4.75
CA CYS A 41 16.35 7.41 -5.63
C CYS A 41 17.27 6.64 -6.60
N PRO A 42 16.79 5.53 -7.19
CA PRO A 42 17.47 4.92 -8.33
C PRO A 42 17.69 5.94 -9.45
N SER A 43 18.94 6.06 -9.92
CA SER A 43 19.36 7.06 -10.91
C SER A 43 18.56 7.01 -12.22
N TRP A 44 18.05 5.83 -12.58
CA TRP A 44 17.31 5.59 -13.82
C TRP A 44 16.02 6.42 -13.95
N PHE A 45 15.34 6.75 -12.85
CA PHE A 45 14.07 7.50 -12.89
C PHE A 45 13.97 8.62 -11.85
N ALA A 46 15.08 9.01 -11.24
CA ALA A 46 15.14 10.08 -10.25
C ALA A 46 14.57 11.41 -10.77
N ARG A 47 14.53 11.64 -12.08
CA ARG A 47 14.02 12.88 -12.67
C ARG A 47 12.64 12.69 -13.30
N TRP A 48 11.64 13.34 -12.71
CA TRP A 48 10.31 13.45 -13.26
C TRP A 48 10.30 14.35 -14.50
N SER A 49 9.37 14.09 -15.43
CA SER A 49 9.06 14.99 -16.54
C SER A 49 7.55 15.07 -16.72
N SER A 50 7.03 16.25 -17.07
CA SER A 50 5.60 16.43 -17.33
C SER A 50 5.06 15.60 -18.49
N ARG A 51 5.95 15.12 -19.38
CA ARG A 51 5.64 14.19 -20.46
C ARG A 51 5.52 12.74 -19.96
N ASN A 52 6.13 12.42 -18.83
CA ASN A 52 6.10 11.10 -18.24
C ASN A 52 4.99 11.02 -17.17
N ARG A 53 3.96 10.22 -17.45
CA ARG A 53 2.84 9.96 -16.52
C ARG A 53 3.14 8.86 -15.50
N CYS A 54 4.38 8.40 -15.43
CA CYS A 54 4.81 7.44 -14.43
C CYS A 54 4.52 7.97 -13.02
N ARG A 55 4.17 7.03 -12.14
CA ARG A 55 4.06 7.26 -10.70
C ARG A 55 5.15 6.46 -10.02
N ALA A 56 5.75 7.02 -8.98
CA ALA A 56 6.70 6.29 -8.16
C ALA A 56 6.24 6.24 -6.71
N PHE A 57 6.54 5.15 -6.04
CA PHE A 57 6.30 4.97 -4.61
C PHE A 57 7.27 3.93 -4.05
N VAL A 58 7.27 3.78 -2.73
CA VAL A 58 8.11 2.80 -2.03
C VAL A 58 7.24 1.73 -1.37
N VAL A 59 7.78 0.51 -1.33
CA VAL A 59 7.20 -0.65 -0.65
C VAL A 59 8.30 -1.39 0.10
N GLU A 60 7.91 -2.28 1.01
CA GLU A 60 8.80 -3.29 1.57
C GLU A 60 8.53 -4.62 0.86
N LEU A 61 9.58 -5.29 0.39
CA LEU A 61 9.51 -6.66 -0.10
C LEU A 61 10.70 -7.43 0.45
N GLU A 62 10.45 -8.63 0.99
CA GLU A 62 11.48 -9.54 1.50
C GLU A 62 12.39 -8.90 2.57
N GLY A 63 11.83 -7.99 3.38
CA GLY A 63 12.53 -7.25 4.42
C GLY A 63 13.43 -6.12 3.89
N VAL A 64 13.28 -5.73 2.62
CA VAL A 64 14.12 -4.75 1.93
C VAL A 64 13.28 -3.59 1.40
N LEU A 65 13.83 -2.38 1.47
CA LEU A 65 13.21 -1.20 0.88
C LEU A 65 13.25 -1.29 -0.64
N CYS A 66 12.07 -1.18 -1.26
CA CYS A 66 11.94 -1.19 -2.71
C CYS A 66 11.35 0.12 -3.21
N ALA A 67 11.87 0.61 -4.34
CA ALA A 67 11.26 1.68 -5.11
C ALA A 67 10.52 1.09 -6.31
N VAL A 68 9.28 1.51 -6.53
CA VAL A 68 8.43 1.04 -7.62
C VAL A 68 8.17 2.20 -8.57
N LEU A 69 8.40 1.99 -9.87
CA LEU A 69 7.99 2.90 -10.93
C LEU A 69 6.87 2.26 -11.73
N ALA A 70 5.68 2.85 -11.66
CA ALA A 70 4.52 2.44 -12.42
C ALA A 70 4.42 3.24 -13.71
N ASP A 71 4.55 2.56 -14.85
CA ASP A 71 4.43 3.15 -16.19
C ASP A 71 3.07 2.78 -16.81
N PRO A 72 2.08 3.70 -16.84
CA PRO A 72 0.77 3.43 -17.43
C PRO A 72 0.77 3.40 -18.97
N VAL A 73 1.85 3.85 -19.62
CA VAL A 73 1.99 3.77 -21.08
C VAL A 73 2.43 2.36 -21.48
N ALA A 74 3.45 1.84 -20.81
CA ALA A 74 3.96 0.48 -21.00
C ALA A 74 3.20 -0.58 -20.18
N GLU A 75 2.20 -0.19 -19.38
CA GLU A 75 1.43 -1.07 -18.47
C GLU A 75 2.34 -2.03 -17.70
N LYS A 76 3.36 -1.48 -17.05
CA LYS A 76 4.31 -2.26 -16.26
C LYS A 76 4.76 -1.55 -14.99
N LEU A 77 5.13 -2.35 -14.00
CA LEU A 77 5.87 -1.90 -12.83
C LEU A 77 7.32 -2.34 -12.95
N ASP A 78 8.26 -1.43 -12.83
CA ASP A 78 9.65 -1.79 -12.55
C ASP A 78 9.88 -1.60 -11.03
N VAL A 79 10.54 -2.57 -10.39
CA VAL A 79 10.82 -2.60 -8.96
C VAL A 79 12.32 -2.69 -8.74
N TRP A 80 12.87 -1.78 -7.94
CA TRP A 80 14.27 -1.75 -7.54
C TRP A 80 14.39 -1.99 -6.05
N LYS A 81 15.36 -2.79 -5.65
CA LYS A 81 15.70 -3.06 -4.24
C LYS A 81 16.91 -2.22 -3.84
N LEU A 82 16.90 -1.73 -2.60
CA LEU A 82 18.06 -1.09 -1.98
C LEU A 82 18.85 -2.12 -1.16
N GLU A 83 19.93 -2.62 -1.73
CA GLU A 83 20.82 -3.58 -1.08
C GLU A 83 22.25 -3.02 -1.07
N HIS A 84 22.93 -3.10 0.07
CA HIS A 84 24.30 -2.60 0.23
C HIS A 84 24.47 -1.15 -0.27
N ASP A 85 23.50 -0.29 0.06
CA ASP A 85 23.43 1.12 -0.36
C ASP A 85 23.40 1.35 -1.88
N ARG A 86 23.03 0.32 -2.65
CA ARG A 86 22.88 0.40 -4.10
C ARG A 86 21.48 -0.04 -4.52
N TRP A 87 20.95 0.66 -5.52
CA TRP A 87 19.71 0.28 -6.18
C TRP A 87 19.98 -0.66 -7.33
N ASP A 88 19.41 -1.87 -7.26
CA ASP A 88 19.43 -2.85 -8.34
C ASP A 88 18.00 -3.21 -8.73
N ARG A 89 17.73 -3.39 -10.03
CA ARG A 89 16.39 -3.78 -10.49
C ARG A 89 16.14 -5.24 -10.11
N ALA A 90 15.08 -5.47 -9.35
CA ALA A 90 14.70 -6.79 -8.86
C ALA A 90 13.60 -7.42 -9.73
N TYR A 91 12.57 -6.65 -10.06
CA TYR A 91 11.39 -7.17 -10.77
C TYR A 91 10.94 -6.23 -11.87
N THR A 92 10.42 -6.80 -12.96
CA THR A 92 9.59 -6.10 -13.94
C THR A 92 8.28 -6.87 -14.07
N ILE A 93 7.17 -6.20 -13.79
CA ILE A 93 5.83 -6.79 -13.71
C ILE A 93 5.02 -6.24 -14.88
N HIS A 94 4.70 -7.11 -15.84
CA HIS A 94 3.92 -6.74 -17.02
C HIS A 94 2.42 -6.95 -16.77
N LEU A 95 1.61 -5.93 -17.07
CA LEU A 95 0.17 -5.89 -16.76
C LEU A 95 -0.71 -5.72 -18.02
N GLU A 96 -0.10 -5.62 -19.21
CA GLU A 96 -0.80 -5.43 -20.50
C GLU A 96 -1.93 -6.45 -20.74
N ALA A 97 -1.68 -7.72 -20.42
CA ALA A 97 -2.64 -8.82 -20.59
C ALA A 97 -3.66 -8.95 -19.44
N SER A 98 -3.61 -8.06 -18.43
CA SER A 98 -4.42 -8.15 -17.22
C SER A 98 -5.24 -6.88 -16.98
N PRO A 99 -6.37 -6.69 -17.69
CA PRO A 99 -7.17 -5.46 -17.62
C PRO A 99 -7.60 -5.06 -16.20
N GLY A 100 -7.83 -6.04 -15.32
CA GLY A 100 -8.18 -5.81 -13.92
C GLY A 100 -7.08 -5.16 -13.07
N TYR A 101 -5.86 -5.06 -13.60
CA TYR A 101 -4.68 -4.47 -12.98
C TYR A 101 -4.11 -3.31 -13.80
N SER A 102 -4.86 -2.72 -14.74
CA SER A 102 -4.35 -1.61 -15.56
C SER A 102 -3.90 -0.43 -14.70
N LEU A 103 -2.69 0.07 -14.97
CA LEU A 103 -2.09 1.22 -14.29
C LEU A 103 -2.72 2.55 -14.69
N LYS A 104 -3.51 2.56 -15.76
CA LYS A 104 -4.31 3.73 -16.16
C LYS A 104 -5.45 3.98 -15.19
N THR A 105 -6.01 2.93 -14.61
CA THR A 105 -7.22 2.99 -13.78
C THR A 105 -6.98 2.68 -12.32
N CYS A 106 -5.93 1.94 -12.00
CA CYS A 106 -5.65 1.46 -10.65
C CYS A 106 -4.23 1.79 -10.20
N VAL A 107 -4.03 1.87 -8.89
CA VAL A 107 -2.69 1.74 -8.30
C VAL A 107 -2.49 0.26 -8.01
N VAL A 108 -1.46 -0.34 -8.58
CA VAL A 108 -1.07 -1.73 -8.30
C VAL A 108 0.14 -1.70 -7.38
N VAL A 109 0.02 -2.32 -6.21
CA VAL A 109 1.06 -2.34 -5.17
C VAL A 109 1.56 -3.78 -5.01
N PRO A 110 2.85 -4.07 -5.28
CA PRO A 110 3.48 -5.32 -4.86
C PRO A 110 3.53 -5.40 -3.34
N LEU A 111 3.02 -6.49 -2.76
CA LEU A 111 2.91 -6.66 -1.31
C LEU A 111 3.88 -7.69 -0.74
N ALA A 112 4.14 -8.77 -1.47
CA ALA A 112 4.98 -9.87 -1.01
C ALA A 112 5.53 -10.65 -2.21
N VAL A 113 6.62 -11.38 -1.98
CA VAL A 113 7.19 -12.33 -2.93
C VAL A 113 7.12 -13.72 -2.28
N ASP A 114 6.59 -14.68 -3.00
CA ASP A 114 6.58 -16.08 -2.63
C ASP A 114 8.04 -16.60 -2.62
N PRO A 115 8.56 -17.06 -1.47
CA PRO A 115 9.94 -17.51 -1.37
C PRO A 115 10.23 -18.79 -2.17
N ASP A 116 9.21 -19.62 -2.43
CA ASP A 116 9.40 -20.92 -3.08
C ASP A 116 9.35 -20.80 -4.61
N HIS A 117 8.49 -19.93 -5.12
CA HIS A 117 8.21 -19.81 -6.56
C HIS A 117 8.50 -18.44 -7.15
N GLY A 118 8.86 -17.43 -6.35
CA GLY A 118 9.16 -16.08 -6.82
C GLY A 118 7.95 -15.31 -7.36
N LYS A 119 6.74 -15.83 -7.15
CA LYS A 119 5.49 -15.17 -7.54
C LYS A 119 5.24 -13.94 -6.68
N ILE A 120 4.64 -12.90 -7.25
CA ILE A 120 4.51 -11.61 -6.60
C ILE A 120 3.03 -11.35 -6.27
N LEU A 121 2.73 -11.12 -5.00
CA LEU A 121 1.38 -10.76 -4.57
C LEU A 121 1.12 -9.29 -4.92
N LEU A 122 0.07 -9.02 -5.68
CA LEU A 122 -0.34 -7.70 -6.13
C LEU A 122 -1.67 -7.29 -5.50
N ASN A 123 -1.77 -6.00 -5.16
CA ASN A 123 -2.98 -5.40 -4.61
C ASN A 123 -3.39 -4.15 -5.39
N THR A 124 -4.66 -4.06 -5.76
CA THR A 124 -5.27 -2.87 -6.38
C THR A 124 -6.25 -2.14 -5.48
N VAL A 125 -6.21 -2.42 -4.18
CA VAL A 125 -7.24 -2.13 -3.15
C VAL A 125 -8.52 -2.94 -3.37
N ARG A 126 -8.92 -3.18 -4.64
CA ARG A 126 -10.14 -3.92 -4.99
C ARG A 126 -9.89 -5.38 -5.31
N LYS A 127 -8.67 -5.74 -5.68
CA LYS A 127 -8.28 -7.10 -6.07
C LYS A 127 -6.96 -7.49 -5.44
N ILE A 128 -6.85 -8.77 -5.14
CA ILE A 128 -5.61 -9.43 -4.76
C ILE A 128 -5.34 -10.52 -5.81
N GLY A 129 -4.15 -10.50 -6.37
CA GLY A 129 -3.74 -11.50 -7.36
C GLY A 129 -2.29 -11.88 -7.20
N LEU A 130 -1.95 -13.08 -7.66
CA LEU A 130 -0.61 -13.62 -7.62
C LEU A 130 -0.03 -13.59 -9.04
N TYR A 131 0.98 -12.76 -9.24
CA TYR A 131 1.68 -12.61 -10.51
C TYR A 131 2.77 -13.65 -10.65
N ASP A 132 2.75 -14.39 -11.76
CA ASP A 132 3.82 -15.28 -12.16
C ASP A 132 4.78 -14.54 -13.11
N PRO A 133 6.04 -14.29 -12.73
CA PRO A 133 6.99 -13.57 -13.60
C PRO A 133 7.45 -14.40 -14.80
N VAL A 134 7.35 -15.73 -14.74
CA VAL A 134 7.74 -16.62 -15.85
C VAL A 134 6.65 -16.63 -16.91
N GLU A 135 5.43 -16.90 -16.50
CA GLU A 135 4.27 -16.97 -17.41
C GLU A 135 3.69 -15.59 -17.74
N GLN A 136 4.05 -14.55 -16.97
CA GLN A 136 3.53 -13.19 -17.06
C GLN A 136 2.00 -13.13 -16.94
N THR A 137 1.43 -14.00 -16.10
CA THR A 137 0.00 -14.09 -15.83
C THR A 137 -0.32 -13.74 -14.38
N ILE A 138 -1.58 -13.37 -14.12
CA ILE A 138 -2.07 -13.09 -12.77
C ILE A 138 -3.21 -14.05 -12.45
N GLU A 139 -3.01 -14.85 -11.41
CA GLU A 139 -4.06 -15.63 -10.77
C GLU A 139 -4.83 -14.73 -9.79
N ASN A 140 -6.13 -14.53 -10.01
CA ASN A 140 -6.95 -13.72 -9.09
C ASN A 140 -7.36 -14.54 -7.88
N LEU A 141 -6.87 -14.14 -6.70
CA LEU A 141 -7.20 -14.78 -5.43
C LEU A 141 -8.47 -14.17 -4.81
N TYR A 142 -8.66 -12.86 -5.00
CA TYR A 142 -9.82 -12.13 -4.49
C TYR A 142 -10.16 -10.92 -5.35
N SER A 143 -11.45 -10.59 -5.46
CA SER A 143 -11.92 -9.41 -6.18
C SER A 143 -13.25 -8.90 -5.63
N LEU A 144 -13.28 -7.64 -5.18
CA LEU A 144 -14.50 -6.94 -4.77
C LEU A 144 -15.46 -6.64 -5.92
N ASP A 145 -14.98 -6.69 -7.17
CA ASP A 145 -15.82 -6.48 -8.35
C ASP A 145 -16.67 -7.73 -8.69
N GLN A 146 -16.43 -8.86 -8.00
CA GLN A 146 -17.27 -10.04 -8.15
C GLN A 146 -18.54 -9.87 -7.32
N VAL A 147 -19.69 -9.78 -7.99
CA VAL A 147 -20.99 -9.94 -7.33
C VAL A 147 -21.06 -11.39 -6.81
N PRO A 148 -21.39 -11.63 -5.53
CA PRO A 148 -21.57 -12.99 -5.04
C PRO A 148 -22.74 -13.63 -5.79
N VAL A 149 -22.44 -14.44 -6.81
CA VAL A 149 -23.37 -15.48 -7.21
C VAL A 149 -23.25 -16.51 -6.10
N ALA A 150 -24.28 -16.60 -5.26
CA ALA A 150 -24.37 -17.61 -4.22
C ALA A 150 -24.31 -19.00 -4.88
N SER A 151 -23.10 -19.53 -5.02
CA SER A 151 -22.86 -20.95 -5.20
C SER A 151 -22.16 -21.41 -3.93
N SER A 152 -22.95 -22.02 -3.06
CA SER A 152 -22.50 -22.76 -1.90
C SER A 152 -21.61 -23.91 -2.38
N ALA A 153 -20.30 -23.74 -2.31
CA ALA A 153 -19.34 -24.83 -2.45
C ALA A 153 -18.11 -24.55 -1.58
N HIS A 154 -18.25 -24.84 -0.29
CA HIS A 154 -17.24 -25.48 0.56
C HIS A 154 -15.78 -25.04 0.35
N LEU A 155 -15.40 -23.90 0.94
CA LEU A 155 -14.04 -23.74 1.46
C LEU A 155 -13.91 -24.59 2.73
N LYS A 156 -13.53 -25.87 2.57
CA LYS A 156 -13.04 -26.70 3.68
C LYS A 156 -11.56 -26.41 3.89
N PHE A 157 -11.25 -25.34 4.59
CA PHE A 157 -10.02 -25.22 5.36
C PHE A 157 -10.39 -24.45 6.62
N LEU A 158 -9.96 -24.95 7.78
CA LEU A 158 -10.37 -24.61 9.15
C LEU A 158 -11.50 -25.50 9.72
N ASP A 159 -11.26 -26.80 9.82
CA ASP A 159 -11.88 -27.60 10.88
C ASP A 159 -11.10 -27.34 12.18
N MET A 160 -11.67 -26.53 13.07
CA MET A 160 -11.34 -26.55 14.50
C MET A 160 -12.60 -26.96 15.27
N PRO A 161 -12.52 -27.96 16.17
CA PRO A 161 -13.71 -28.50 16.82
C PRO A 161 -14.23 -27.52 17.87
N SER A 162 -15.44 -27.01 17.67
CA SER A 162 -16.21 -26.29 18.66
C SER A 162 -16.89 -27.27 19.61
N THR A 163 -16.49 -27.23 20.89
CA THR A 163 -17.24 -27.87 21.96
C THR A 163 -18.53 -27.09 22.22
N SER A 164 -19.63 -27.83 22.20
CA SER A 164 -21.02 -27.40 22.39
C SER A 164 -21.35 -26.99 23.83
N SER A 165 -22.19 -25.96 23.97
CA SER A 165 -23.30 -25.83 24.94
C SER A 165 -24.00 -24.52 24.58
N GLY A 166 -25.24 -24.44 24.11
CA GLY A 166 -26.45 -25.05 24.66
C GLY A 166 -27.26 -23.94 25.34
N ASP A 167 -28.40 -23.59 24.72
CA ASP A 167 -29.61 -22.95 25.28
C ASP A 167 -29.81 -21.41 25.23
N SER A 168 -30.52 -20.99 24.17
CA SER A 168 -31.93 -20.53 24.13
C SER A 168 -32.49 -19.33 24.93
N LEU A 169 -33.36 -18.57 24.23
CA LEU A 169 -34.54 -17.75 24.64
C LEU A 169 -34.43 -16.25 25.04
N THR A 170 -34.91 -15.42 24.09
CA THR A 170 -35.88 -14.29 24.16
C THR A 170 -35.83 -13.17 25.22
N CYS A 171 -35.68 -11.94 24.68
CA CYS A 171 -36.28 -10.62 25.01
C CYS A 171 -37.19 -10.45 26.25
N SER A 172 -36.84 -9.53 27.18
CA SER A 172 -37.69 -8.40 27.62
C SER A 172 -36.90 -7.34 28.44
N LYS A 173 -37.54 -6.19 28.63
CA LYS A 173 -37.10 -4.82 28.99
C LYS A 173 -36.72 -4.52 30.46
N GLU A 174 -36.05 -3.36 30.58
CA GLU A 174 -36.15 -2.28 31.60
C GLU A 174 -35.16 -2.20 32.79
N GLU A 175 -34.99 -0.94 33.24
CA GLU A 175 -33.79 -0.22 33.70
C GLU A 175 -33.37 -0.41 35.17
N SER A 176 -32.09 -0.15 35.49
CA SER A 176 -31.65 0.99 36.34
C SER A 176 -30.23 0.83 36.93
N VAL A 177 -29.43 1.90 36.74
CA VAL A 177 -28.44 2.53 37.64
C VAL A 177 -27.48 1.64 38.44
N ALA A 178 -26.20 1.60 38.02
CA ALA A 178 -25.05 2.04 38.84
C ALA A 178 -23.74 1.95 38.03
N GLU A 179 -23.18 3.12 37.80
CA GLU A 179 -21.85 3.43 37.30
C GLU A 179 -20.75 2.91 38.25
N MET A 180 -19.77 2.15 37.73
CA MET A 180 -18.33 2.31 38.03
C MET A 180 -17.47 1.34 37.19
N ASN A 181 -17.34 1.58 35.87
CA ASN A 181 -16.28 0.94 35.07
C ASN A 181 -15.16 1.96 34.82
N ARG A 182 -14.21 2.04 35.75
CA ARG A 182 -12.96 2.75 35.54
C ARG A 182 -11.92 1.76 34.99
N MET A 183 -11.93 1.56 33.67
CA MET A 183 -10.75 1.10 32.96
C MET A 183 -10.23 2.25 32.10
N ASP A 184 -9.10 2.81 32.54
CA ASP A 184 -8.25 3.73 31.78
C ASP A 184 -7.66 2.98 30.57
N SER A 185 -8.43 2.81 29.51
CA SER A 185 -7.89 2.54 28.19
C SER A 185 -7.61 3.88 27.53
N LYS A 186 -6.35 4.29 27.57
CA LYS A 186 -5.82 5.40 26.76
C LYS A 186 -6.30 5.20 25.32
N LEU A 187 -7.32 5.94 24.91
CA LEU A 187 -7.87 5.92 23.56
C LEU A 187 -6.75 6.26 22.59
N ILE A 188 -6.23 5.24 21.89
CA ILE A 188 -5.38 5.46 20.72
C ILE A 188 -6.25 6.20 19.73
N THR A 189 -5.93 7.47 19.50
CA THR A 189 -6.64 8.29 18.53
C THR A 189 -6.33 7.71 17.16
N SER A 190 -7.31 7.06 16.54
CA SER A 190 -7.22 6.56 15.17
C SER A 190 -6.89 7.74 14.26
N VAL A 191 -5.66 7.80 13.76
CA VAL A 191 -5.25 8.81 12.78
C VAL A 191 -5.76 8.34 11.41
N PRO A 192 -6.68 9.06 10.76
CA PRO A 192 -7.14 8.68 9.43
C PRO A 192 -5.97 8.86 8.45
N MET A 193 -5.63 7.80 7.70
CA MET A 193 -4.79 7.96 6.51
C MET A 193 -5.61 8.74 5.47
N LEU A 194 -5.26 10.01 5.26
CA LEU A 194 -5.89 10.84 4.25
C LEU A 194 -5.48 10.32 2.86
N TYR A 195 -6.43 9.76 2.12
CA TYR A 195 -6.30 9.48 0.69
C TYR A 195 -6.43 10.78 -0.12
N GLU A 196 -5.95 10.78 -1.38
CA GLU A 196 -5.82 11.98 -2.24
C GLU A 196 -7.09 12.85 -2.33
N GLU A 197 -8.28 12.28 -2.19
CA GLU A 197 -9.55 13.03 -2.19
C GLU A 197 -9.63 14.06 -1.05
N SER A 198 -8.91 13.86 0.06
CA SER A 198 -8.82 14.83 1.17
C SER A 198 -7.79 15.94 0.94
N LEU A 199 -6.86 15.80 -0.02
CA LEU A 199 -5.87 16.84 -0.33
C LEU A 199 -6.44 17.97 -1.20
N ALA A 200 -7.60 17.75 -1.83
CA ALA A 200 -8.29 18.76 -2.63
C ALA A 200 -8.77 19.98 -1.81
N CYS A 201 -8.74 19.91 -0.48
CA CYS A 201 -9.19 20.98 0.41
C CYS A 201 -8.09 21.93 0.93
N TYR A 202 -6.82 21.77 0.55
CA TYR A 202 -5.80 22.76 0.92
C TYR A 202 -5.77 23.90 -0.09
N SER A 203 -6.34 25.04 0.28
CA SER A 203 -6.14 26.29 -0.45
C SER A 203 -4.68 26.73 -0.34
N PHE A 204 -4.04 26.88 -1.49
CA PHE A 204 -2.67 27.38 -1.59
C PHE A 204 -2.63 28.85 -1.16
N VAL A 205 -2.17 29.12 0.07
CA VAL A 205 -1.82 30.48 0.47
C VAL A 205 -0.46 30.82 -0.15
N ARG A 206 -0.46 31.60 -1.24
CA ARG A 206 0.75 32.26 -1.73
C ARG A 206 1.30 33.14 -0.61
N LYS A 207 2.45 32.77 -0.03
CA LYS A 207 3.25 33.72 0.75
C LYS A 207 3.72 34.81 -0.21
N ALA A 208 3.31 36.05 0.05
CA ALA A 208 3.85 37.22 -0.63
C ALA A 208 5.34 37.33 -0.32
N ASN A 209 6.15 37.57 -1.35
CA ASN A 209 7.58 37.84 -1.21
C ASN A 209 7.78 39.11 -0.38
N CYS A 210 8.27 38.98 0.85
CA CYS A 210 8.90 40.10 1.55
C CYS A 210 10.32 40.24 1.01
N LEU A 211 10.52 41.23 0.15
CA LEU A 211 11.84 41.74 -0.20
C LEU A 211 12.44 42.43 1.03
N TRP A 212 13.64 42.01 1.42
CA TRP A 212 14.61 42.83 2.16
C TRP A 212 15.95 42.64 1.47
#